data_AF-A0A2N2GTL4-F1
#
_entry.id   AF-A0A2N2GTL4-F1
#
_cell.length_a   1.000
_cell.length_b   1.000
_cell.length_c   1.000
_cell.angle_alpha   90.00
_cell.angle_beta   90.00
_cell.angle_gamma   90.00
#
_symmetry.space_group_name_H-M   'P 1'
#
loop_
_entity.id
_entity.type
_entity.pdbx_description
1 polymer ?
#
loop_
_entity_poly.entity_id
_entity_poly.type
_entity_poly.pdbx_seq_one_letter_code
_entity_poly.pdbx_strand_id
1 'polypeptide(L)'
;MEQILRDTTLEASDKLTIFRGIVQIAQADGEMDPREKEYLQQVVKEFFPEQDFGGLLAEYRPLTEADLGGFSSEDARACYTAFLFMIAYADEDFSESERALLSTLTTGVLPPERVDAVAAGIRQYLYRRSIFHFVLNQNFLHPEFAREMARRFEVPEDAAVALNQEVYNAVLVLHGAQQNAEA
;
A
#
# COMPACT_ATOMS: atom_id res chain seq x y z
N MET A 1 -5.72 -6.02 7.23
CA MET A 1 -4.82 -5.03 6.60
C MET A 1 -5.56 -3.73 6.27
N GLU A 2 -6.65 -3.76 5.51
CA GLU A 2 -7.39 -2.54 5.13
C GLU A 2 -7.82 -1.64 6.30
N GLN A 3 -8.17 -2.24 7.44
CA GLN A 3 -8.47 -1.49 8.67
C GLN A 3 -7.29 -0.65 9.17
N ILE A 4 -6.05 -1.14 9.04
CA ILE A 4 -4.85 -0.39 9.46
C ILE A 4 -4.61 0.82 8.54
N LEU A 5 -4.99 0.71 7.27
CA LEU A 5 -4.84 1.81 6.32
C LEU A 5 -5.97 2.85 6.46
N ARG A 6 -7.18 2.42 6.81
CA ARG A 6 -8.38 3.29 6.83
C ARG A 6 -8.73 3.83 8.21
N ASP A 7 -8.59 3.00 9.24
CA ASP A 7 -9.17 3.24 10.57
C ASP A 7 -8.12 3.67 11.61
N THR A 8 -6.83 3.59 11.27
CA THR A 8 -5.75 4.06 12.16
C THR A 8 -5.77 5.58 12.27
N THR A 9 -5.91 6.07 13.50
CA THR A 9 -5.77 7.50 13.81
C THR A 9 -4.29 7.87 13.83
N LEU A 10 -3.88 8.79 12.95
CA LEU A 10 -2.50 9.27 12.83
C LEU A 10 -2.38 10.72 13.30
N GLU A 11 -1.38 11.00 14.13
CA GLU A 11 -1.00 12.36 14.47
C GLU A 11 -0.31 13.05 13.28
N ALA A 12 -0.23 14.39 13.29
CA ALA A 12 0.45 15.13 12.23
C ALA A 12 1.93 14.74 12.08
N SER A 13 2.60 14.43 13.19
CA SER A 13 3.96 13.91 13.25
C SER A 13 4.11 12.53 12.59
N ASP A 14 3.14 11.63 12.82
CA ASP A 14 3.12 10.30 12.20
C ASP A 14 2.97 10.44 10.68
N LYS A 15 1.98 11.22 10.24
CA LYS A 15 1.73 11.48 8.81
C LYS A 15 2.96 12.04 8.11
N LEU A 16 3.67 12.97 8.75
CA LEU A 16 4.88 13.56 8.18
C LEU A 16 6.02 12.53 8.10
N THR A 17 6.14 11.66 9.09
CA THR A 17 7.13 10.58 9.07
C THR A 17 6.81 9.55 7.98
N ILE A 18 5.54 9.20 7.80
CA ILE A 18 5.06 8.35 6.70
C ILE A 18 5.39 8.96 5.35
N PHE A 19 5.00 10.22 5.13
CA PHE A 19 5.29 10.92 3.89
C PHE A 19 6.78 10.91 3.56
N ARG A 20 7.64 11.29 4.51
CA ARG A 20 9.10 11.28 4.31
C ARG A 20 9.65 9.89 4.01
N GLY A 21 9.13 8.85 4.66
CA GLY A 21 9.53 7.47 4.40
C GLY A 21 9.20 7.04 2.97
N ILE A 22 7.98 7.36 2.49
CA ILE A 22 7.58 7.04 1.11
C ILE A 22 8.45 7.80 0.11
N VAL A 23 8.68 9.11 0.32
CA VAL A 23 9.56 9.92 -0.54
C VAL A 23 10.99 9.37 -0.56
N GLN A 24 11.50 8.93 0.58
CA GLN A 24 12.86 8.39 0.68
C GLN A 24 13.02 7.09 -0.12
N ILE A 25 12.00 6.21 -0.12
CA ILE A 25 11.99 5.01 -0.97
C ILE A 25 11.93 5.39 -2.44
N ALA A 26 10.96 6.22 -2.82
CA ALA A 26 10.74 6.64 -4.21
C ALA A 26 11.83 7.59 -4.77
N GLN A 27 12.91 7.82 -4.02
CA GLN A 27 14.10 8.56 -4.47
C GLN A 27 15.38 7.74 -4.32
N ALA A 28 15.29 6.46 -3.95
CA ALA A 28 16.44 5.64 -3.60
C ALA A 28 17.40 5.41 -4.78
N ASP A 29 16.88 5.36 -6.00
CA ASP A 29 17.60 5.21 -7.26
C ASP A 29 17.96 6.55 -7.92
N GLY A 30 17.54 7.67 -7.32
CA GLY A 30 17.88 9.04 -7.71
C GLY A 30 16.78 9.77 -8.50
N GLU A 31 15.76 9.07 -9.01
CA GLU A 31 14.63 9.69 -9.71
C GLU A 31 13.30 9.04 -9.32
N MET A 32 12.31 9.85 -8.96
CA MET A 32 10.97 9.37 -8.64
C MET A 32 10.18 9.06 -9.91
N ASP A 33 9.73 7.81 -10.07
CA ASP A 33 8.93 7.41 -11.22
C ASP A 33 7.59 8.20 -11.26
N PRO A 34 7.06 8.57 -12.44
CA PRO A 34 5.79 9.29 -12.54
C PRO A 34 4.62 8.62 -11.82
N ARG A 35 4.54 7.29 -11.79
CA ARG A 35 3.46 6.55 -11.11
C ARG A 35 3.59 6.65 -9.59
N GLU A 36 4.80 6.53 -9.07
CA GLU A 36 5.09 6.75 -7.66
C GLU A 36 4.75 8.17 -7.23
N LYS A 37 5.08 9.15 -8.07
CA LYS A 37 4.73 10.55 -7.87
C LYS A 37 3.21 10.77 -7.84
N GLU A 38 2.46 10.16 -8.76
CA GLU A 38 1.00 10.23 -8.75
C GLU A 38 0.41 9.61 -7.48
N TYR A 39 0.94 8.47 -7.04
CA TYR A 39 0.55 7.84 -5.79
C TYR A 39 0.86 8.72 -4.57
N LEU A 40 2.07 9.26 -4.49
CA LEU A 40 2.48 10.20 -3.45
C LEU A 40 1.60 11.46 -3.40
N GLN A 41 1.19 11.98 -4.56
CA GLN A 41 0.23 13.10 -4.63
C GLN A 41 -1.14 12.72 -4.07
N GLN A 42 -1.60 11.47 -4.25
CA GLN A 42 -2.83 10.99 -3.63
C GLN A 42 -2.68 10.92 -2.11
N VAL A 43 -1.56 10.36 -1.62
CA VAL A 43 -1.26 10.31 -0.17
C VAL A 43 -1.22 11.71 0.44
N VAL A 44 -0.59 12.69 -0.22
CA VAL A 44 -0.56 14.08 0.27
C VAL A 44 -1.96 14.68 0.34
N LYS A 45 -2.79 14.51 -0.69
CA LYS A 45 -4.17 15.00 -0.67
C LYS A 45 -4.99 14.41 0.48
N GLU A 46 -4.72 13.16 0.86
CA GLU A 46 -5.40 12.49 1.95
C GLU A 46 -4.88 12.92 3.33
N PHE A 47 -3.55 12.98 3.49
CA PHE A 47 -2.93 13.26 4.78
C PHE A 47 -2.90 14.75 5.13
N PHE A 48 -2.71 15.59 4.11
CA PHE A 48 -2.47 17.03 4.19
C PHE A 48 -3.32 17.78 3.16
N PRO A 49 -4.66 17.76 3.27
CA PRO A 49 -5.56 18.32 2.26
C PRO A 49 -5.38 19.82 2.01
N GLU A 50 -4.76 20.54 2.97
CA GLU A 50 -4.48 21.98 2.88
C GLU A 50 -3.07 22.30 2.36
N GLN A 51 -2.22 21.29 2.14
CA GLN A 51 -0.84 21.49 1.70
C GLN A 51 -0.65 21.02 0.26
N ASP A 52 0.22 21.71 -0.47
CA ASP A 52 0.60 21.27 -1.81
C ASP A 52 1.81 20.33 -1.76
N PHE A 53 1.85 19.37 -2.70
CA PHE A 53 2.90 18.38 -2.80
C PHE A 53 4.31 18.99 -2.96
N GLY A 54 4.42 20.11 -3.68
CA GLY A 54 5.69 20.78 -3.94
C GLY A 54 6.29 21.41 -2.68
N GLY A 55 5.45 22.05 -1.86
CA GLY A 55 5.82 22.63 -0.58
C GLY A 55 6.29 21.57 0.42
N LEU A 56 5.53 20.48 0.55
CA LEU A 56 5.93 19.35 1.39
C LEU A 56 7.24 18.70 0.93
N LEU A 57 7.43 18.55 -0.39
CA LEU A 57 8.66 18.00 -0.95
C LEU A 57 9.85 18.96 -0.76
N ALA A 58 9.63 20.28 -0.75
CA ALA A 58 10.69 21.26 -0.51
C ALA A 58 11.22 21.24 0.93
N GLU A 59 10.38 20.83 1.89
CA GLU A 59 10.75 20.67 3.31
C GLU A 59 11.29 19.28 3.64
N TYR A 60 11.39 18.40 2.64
CA TYR A 60 11.86 17.03 2.82
C TYR A 60 13.29 16.98 3.39
N ARG A 61 13.46 16.09 4.37
CA ARG A 61 14.76 15.55 4.78
C ARG A 61 14.64 14.04 4.99
N PRO A 62 15.73 13.27 4.80
CA PRO A 62 15.75 11.85 5.13
C PRO A 62 15.37 11.57 6.59
N LEU A 63 14.74 10.42 6.81
CA LEU A 63 14.41 9.91 8.13
C LEU A 63 15.67 9.52 8.90
N THR A 64 15.64 9.79 10.20
CA THR A 64 16.65 9.35 11.18
C THR A 64 16.06 8.31 12.12
N GLU A 65 16.89 7.58 12.86
CA GLU A 65 16.42 6.65 13.88
C GLU A 65 15.52 7.33 14.94
N ALA A 66 15.79 8.59 15.27
CA ALA A 66 14.98 9.36 16.21
C ALA A 66 13.57 9.64 15.65
N ASP A 67 13.44 9.85 14.35
CA ASP A 67 12.13 9.99 13.70
C ASP A 67 11.34 8.67 13.79
N LEU A 68 12.00 7.54 13.53
CA LEU A 68 11.40 6.20 13.58
C LEU A 68 10.98 5.79 15.00
N GLY A 69 11.68 6.29 16.02
CA GLY A 69 11.31 6.11 17.43
C GLY A 69 10.11 6.95 17.88
N GLY A 70 9.76 7.99 17.12
CA GLY A 70 8.81 9.04 17.51
C GLY A 70 7.34 8.79 17.17
N PHE A 71 6.97 7.61 16.64
CA PHE A 71 5.59 7.29 16.35
C PHE A 71 4.70 7.30 17.60
N SER A 72 3.49 7.83 17.46
CA SER A 72 2.52 7.97 18.56
C SER A 72 2.04 6.64 19.15
N SER A 73 2.05 5.57 18.34
CA SER A 73 1.49 4.26 18.72
C SER A 73 2.08 3.11 17.90
N GLU A 74 1.83 1.88 18.36
CA GLU A 74 2.15 0.67 17.58
C GLU A 74 1.34 0.59 16.28
N ASP A 75 0.08 1.05 16.30
CA ASP A 75 -0.76 1.09 15.10
C ASP A 75 -0.22 2.10 14.08
N ALA A 76 0.29 3.25 14.51
CA ALA A 76 0.97 4.21 13.63
C ALA A 76 2.23 3.61 13.00
N ARG A 77 3.01 2.83 13.76
CA ARG A 77 4.16 2.08 13.25
C ARG A 77 3.74 1.04 12.20
N ALA A 78 2.67 0.29 12.45
CA ALA A 78 2.12 -0.67 11.49
C ALA A 78 1.58 0.02 10.23
N CYS A 79 0.91 1.16 10.38
CA CYS A 79 0.42 1.97 9.27
C CYS A 79 1.59 2.48 8.42
N TYR A 80 2.63 3.02 9.05
CA TYR A 80 3.87 3.40 8.38
C TYR A 80 4.49 2.26 7.57
N THR A 81 4.71 1.10 8.21
CA THR A 81 5.25 -0.07 7.54
C THR A 81 4.36 -0.49 6.36
N ALA A 82 3.04 -0.44 6.50
CA ALA A 82 2.10 -0.78 5.45
C ALA A 82 2.21 0.19 4.24
N PHE A 83 2.34 1.49 4.48
CA PHE A 83 2.55 2.47 3.41
C PHE A 83 3.87 2.26 2.65
N LEU A 84 4.96 1.93 3.36
CA LEU A 84 6.22 1.64 2.70
C LEU A 84 6.16 0.39 1.82
N PHE A 85 5.48 -0.66 2.26
CA PHE A 85 5.26 -1.83 1.41
C PHE A 85 4.30 -1.54 0.25
N MET A 86 3.31 -0.65 0.42
CA MET A 86 2.43 -0.26 -0.69
C MET A 86 3.18 0.42 -1.81
N ILE A 87 4.10 1.36 -1.51
CA ILE A 87 4.92 2.00 -2.55
C ILE A 87 5.88 1.00 -3.17
N ALA A 88 6.55 0.18 -2.36
CA ALA A 88 7.49 -0.84 -2.82
C ALA A 88 6.86 -1.87 -3.78
N TYR A 89 5.58 -2.16 -3.63
CA TYR A 89 4.84 -3.09 -4.48
C TYR A 89 3.95 -2.38 -5.53
N ALA A 90 3.97 -1.04 -5.57
CA ALA A 90 3.22 -0.28 -6.57
C ALA A 90 3.86 -0.43 -7.95
N ASP A 91 5.19 -0.44 -8.02
CA ASP A 91 5.93 -0.69 -9.25
C ASP A 91 6.30 -2.17 -9.44
N GLU A 92 6.56 -2.55 -10.69
CA GLU A 92 7.00 -3.89 -11.06
C GLU A 92 8.51 -4.09 -10.84
N ASP A 93 9.29 -3.00 -10.80
CA ASP A 93 10.75 -3.03 -10.71
C ASP A 93 11.25 -2.52 -9.35
N PHE A 94 10.97 -3.27 -8.29
CA PHE A 94 11.49 -2.95 -6.96
C PHE A 94 12.98 -3.33 -6.86
N SER A 95 13.83 -2.33 -7.04
CA SER A 95 15.29 -2.43 -7.16
C SER A 95 15.95 -2.95 -5.87
N GLU A 96 17.19 -3.46 -6.00
CA GLU A 96 17.96 -3.89 -4.82
C GLU A 96 18.20 -2.75 -3.82
N SER A 97 18.40 -1.52 -4.31
CA SER A 97 18.56 -0.32 -3.48
C SER A 97 17.32 -0.02 -2.65
N GLU A 98 16.14 -0.07 -3.26
CA GLU A 98 14.90 0.17 -2.53
C GLU A 98 14.57 -0.95 -1.55
N ARG A 99 14.89 -2.21 -1.90
CA ARG A 99 14.79 -3.35 -0.97
C ARG A 99 15.66 -3.16 0.27
N ALA A 100 16.92 -2.77 0.08
CA ALA A 100 17.85 -2.51 1.18
C ALA A 100 17.37 -1.34 2.05
N LEU A 101 16.86 -0.28 1.41
CA LEU A 101 16.34 0.88 2.10
C LEU A 101 15.05 0.57 2.88
N LEU A 102 14.09 -0.13 2.27
CA LEU A 102 12.86 -0.57 2.93
C LEU A 102 13.17 -1.43 4.16
N SER A 103 14.13 -2.35 4.04
CA SER A 103 14.60 -3.15 5.18
C SER A 103 15.15 -2.26 6.30
N THR A 104 15.97 -1.26 5.95
CA THR A 104 16.53 -0.30 6.92
C THR A 104 15.45 0.54 7.58
N LEU A 105 14.50 1.06 6.80
CA LEU A 105 13.41 1.93 7.27
C LEU A 105 12.36 1.21 8.11
N THR A 106 12.28 -0.12 8.02
CA THR A 106 11.34 -0.93 8.81
C THR A 106 12.01 -1.64 9.99
N THR A 107 13.34 -1.76 9.99
CA THR A 107 14.09 -2.36 11.09
C THR A 107 13.92 -1.56 12.38
N GLY A 108 13.54 -2.24 13.47
CA GLY A 108 13.35 -1.61 14.78
C GLY A 108 12.07 -0.78 14.93
N VAL A 109 11.31 -0.58 13.85
CA VAL A 109 9.99 0.06 13.90
C VAL A 109 8.95 -0.90 14.48
N LEU A 110 8.98 -2.15 14.02
CA LEU A 110 8.17 -3.26 14.50
C LEU A 110 9.03 -4.53 14.69
N PRO A 111 8.55 -5.51 15.48
CA PRO A 111 9.13 -6.85 15.50
C PRO A 111 9.14 -7.49 14.10
N PRO A 112 10.17 -8.26 13.72
CA PRO A 112 10.29 -8.85 12.37
C PRO A 112 9.05 -9.63 11.92
N GLU A 113 8.47 -10.44 12.81
CA GLU A 113 7.26 -11.22 12.52
C GLU A 113 6.04 -10.34 12.21
N ARG A 114 5.99 -9.14 12.78
CA ARG A 114 4.95 -8.15 12.51
C ARG A 114 5.20 -7.44 11.18
N VAL A 115 6.45 -7.14 10.84
CA VAL A 115 6.83 -6.62 9.52
C VAL A 115 6.43 -7.61 8.43
N ASP A 116 6.75 -8.90 8.61
CA ASP A 116 6.39 -9.96 7.66
C ASP A 116 4.86 -10.10 7.49
N ALA A 117 4.11 -10.05 8.60
CA ALA A 117 2.66 -10.08 8.57
C ALA A 117 2.07 -8.86 7.84
N VAL A 118 2.66 -7.67 8.03
CA VAL A 118 2.25 -6.46 7.31
C VAL A 118 2.54 -6.58 5.82
N ALA A 119 3.75 -7.01 5.46
CA ALA A 119 4.14 -7.20 4.06
C ALA A 119 3.20 -8.20 3.35
N ALA A 120 2.93 -9.35 3.97
CA ALA A 120 1.99 -10.34 3.43
C ALA A 120 0.56 -9.78 3.29
N GLY A 121 0.10 -9.01 4.27
CA GLY A 121 -1.21 -8.37 4.22
C GLY A 121 -1.33 -7.33 3.10
N ILE A 122 -0.26 -6.57 2.81
CA ILE A 122 -0.24 -5.62 1.69
C ILE A 122 -0.25 -6.35 0.35
N ARG A 123 0.55 -7.42 0.20
CA ARG A 123 0.55 -8.26 -1.02
C ARG A 123 -0.84 -8.80 -1.34
N GLN A 124 -1.53 -9.35 -0.33
CA GLN A 124 -2.90 -9.82 -0.47
C GLN A 124 -3.89 -8.69 -0.79
N TYR A 125 -3.73 -7.51 -0.18
CA TYR A 125 -4.56 -6.34 -0.47
C TYR A 125 -4.43 -5.87 -1.93
N LEU A 126 -3.20 -5.70 -2.43
CA LEU A 126 -2.93 -5.26 -3.81
C LEU A 126 -3.39 -6.30 -4.83
N TYR A 127 -3.19 -7.58 -4.54
CA TYR A 127 -3.77 -8.68 -5.30
C TYR A 127 -5.30 -8.56 -5.38
N ARG A 128 -5.96 -8.50 -4.22
CA ARG A 128 -7.43 -8.43 -4.13
C ARG A 128 -7.99 -7.24 -4.90
N ARG A 129 -7.35 -6.08 -4.77
CA ARG A 129 -7.71 -4.85 -5.50
C ARG A 129 -7.58 -5.04 -7.01
N SER A 130 -6.49 -5.66 -7.48
CA SER A 130 -6.28 -5.93 -8.91
C SER A 130 -7.34 -6.88 -9.48
N ILE A 131 -7.65 -7.96 -8.75
CA ILE A 131 -8.72 -8.89 -9.11
C ILE A 131 -10.08 -8.17 -9.13
N PHE A 132 -10.38 -7.37 -8.10
CA PHE A 132 -11.64 -6.64 -8.02
C PHE A 132 -11.84 -5.70 -9.21
N HIS A 133 -10.84 -4.88 -9.53
CA HIS A 133 -10.91 -3.98 -10.69
C HIS A 133 -11.10 -4.75 -12.00
N PHE A 134 -10.44 -5.89 -12.18
CA PHE A 134 -10.64 -6.72 -13.38
C PHE A 134 -12.06 -7.28 -13.46
N VAL A 135 -12.53 -7.93 -12.39
CA VAL A 135 -13.84 -8.61 -12.37
C VAL A 135 -14.98 -7.59 -12.47
N LEU A 136 -14.86 -6.43 -11.82
CA LEU A 136 -15.84 -5.35 -11.92
C LEU A 136 -15.99 -4.84 -13.36
N ASN A 137 -14.88 -4.73 -14.10
CA ASN A 137 -14.89 -4.22 -15.47
C ASN A 137 -15.27 -5.26 -16.52
N GLN A 138 -14.92 -6.53 -16.29
CA GLN A 138 -15.08 -7.61 -17.28
C GLN A 138 -16.27 -8.53 -17.01
N ASN A 139 -16.89 -8.46 -15.83
CA ASN A 139 -17.96 -9.35 -15.37
C ASN A 139 -17.58 -10.84 -15.31
N PHE A 140 -16.29 -11.17 -15.32
CA PHE A 140 -15.79 -12.52 -15.10
C PHE A 140 -14.37 -12.48 -14.53
N LEU A 141 -13.93 -13.59 -13.93
CA LEU A 141 -12.57 -13.76 -13.44
C LEU A 141 -11.76 -14.66 -14.39
N HIS A 142 -10.77 -14.11 -15.09
CA HIS A 142 -9.91 -14.90 -15.98
C HIS A 142 -8.84 -15.67 -15.16
N PRO A 143 -8.75 -17.01 -15.25
CA PRO A 143 -7.80 -17.79 -14.46
C PRO A 143 -6.33 -17.39 -14.68
N GLU A 144 -5.95 -17.06 -15.92
CA GLU A 144 -4.58 -16.64 -16.21
C GLU A 144 -4.25 -15.27 -15.62
N PHE A 145 -5.21 -14.34 -15.60
CA PHE A 145 -5.02 -13.05 -14.94
C PHE A 145 -4.84 -13.25 -13.43
N ALA A 146 -5.66 -14.10 -12.82
CA ALA A 146 -5.57 -14.41 -11.40
C ALA A 146 -4.21 -15.06 -11.04
N ARG A 147 -3.70 -15.97 -11.88
CA ARG A 147 -2.37 -16.58 -11.70
C ARG A 147 -1.25 -15.54 -11.85
N GLU A 148 -1.34 -14.69 -12.87
CA GLU A 148 -0.31 -13.68 -13.12
C GLU A 148 -0.25 -12.64 -11.99
N MET A 149 -1.40 -12.19 -11.49
CA MET A 149 -1.45 -11.30 -10.32
C MET A 149 -0.95 -11.98 -9.05
N ALA A 150 -1.25 -13.27 -8.84
CA ALA A 150 -0.76 -14.01 -7.67
C ALA A 150 0.77 -14.16 -7.72
N ARG A 151 1.32 -14.42 -8.91
CA ARG A 151 2.77 -14.43 -9.16
C ARG A 151 3.39 -13.07 -8.91
N ARG A 152 2.81 -12.01 -9.46
CA ARG A 152 3.30 -10.62 -9.34
C ARG A 152 3.39 -10.18 -7.88
N PHE A 153 2.34 -10.42 -7.10
CA PHE A 153 2.30 -10.01 -5.69
C PHE A 153 2.74 -11.13 -4.74
N GLU A 154 3.37 -12.20 -5.22
CA GLU A 154 3.84 -13.32 -4.40
C GLU A 154 2.79 -13.84 -3.40
N VAL A 155 1.52 -13.91 -3.83
CA VAL A 155 0.42 -14.41 -3.00
C VAL A 155 0.37 -15.94 -3.11
N PRO A 156 0.41 -16.68 -1.98
CA PRO A 156 0.28 -18.13 -1.98
C PRO A 156 -0.98 -18.62 -2.68
N GLU A 157 -0.92 -19.77 -3.36
CA GLU A 157 -2.01 -20.28 -4.19
C GLU A 157 -3.32 -20.48 -3.41
N ASP A 158 -3.23 -21.03 -2.20
CA ASP A 158 -4.37 -21.23 -1.31
C ASP A 158 -5.04 -19.91 -0.90
N ALA A 159 -4.23 -18.90 -0.56
CA ALA A 159 -4.70 -17.56 -0.26
C ALA A 159 -5.33 -16.88 -1.50
N ALA A 160 -4.71 -17.03 -2.67
CA ALA A 160 -5.21 -16.48 -3.93
C ALA A 160 -6.57 -17.06 -4.30
N VAL A 161 -6.77 -18.38 -4.15
CA VAL A 161 -8.05 -19.06 -4.38
C VAL A 161 -9.14 -18.51 -3.46
N ALA A 162 -8.86 -18.38 -2.15
CA ALA A 162 -9.81 -17.83 -1.19
C ALA A 162 -10.19 -16.38 -1.54
N LEU A 163 -9.20 -15.52 -1.82
CA LEU A 163 -9.40 -14.12 -2.17
C LEU A 163 -10.19 -13.95 -3.48
N ASN A 164 -9.95 -14.79 -4.48
CA ASN A 164 -10.72 -14.77 -5.73
C ASN A 164 -12.20 -15.06 -5.49
N GLN A 165 -12.51 -16.04 -4.64
CA GLN A 165 -13.89 -16.38 -4.29
C GLN A 165 -14.58 -15.22 -3.55
N GLU A 166 -13.88 -14.58 -2.60
CA GLU A 166 -14.39 -13.40 -1.89
C GLU A 166 -14.71 -12.25 -2.84
N VAL A 167 -13.78 -11.92 -3.73
CA VAL A 167 -13.95 -10.82 -4.71
C VAL A 167 -15.09 -11.10 -5.67
N TYR A 168 -15.17 -12.31 -6.22
CA TYR A 168 -16.23 -12.68 -7.14
C TYR A 168 -17.61 -12.56 -6.49
N ASN A 169 -17.75 -13.05 -5.25
CA ASN A 169 -18.98 -12.92 -4.48
C ASN A 169 -19.35 -11.44 -4.23
N ALA A 170 -18.37 -10.60 -3.89
CA ALA A 170 -18.59 -9.17 -3.67
C ALA A 170 -19.09 -8.47 -4.96
N VAL A 171 -18.50 -8.76 -6.11
CA VAL A 171 -18.92 -8.17 -7.40
C VAL A 171 -20.32 -8.65 -7.81
N LEU A 172 -20.66 -9.93 -7.59
CA LEU A 172 -22.01 -10.43 -7.83
C LEU A 172 -23.06 -9.68 -7.02
N VAL A 173 -22.78 -9.36 -5.75
CA VAL A 173 -23.68 -8.55 -4.91
C VAL A 173 -23.83 -7.14 -5.48
N LEU A 174 -22.75 -6.51 -5.94
CA LEU A 174 -22.79 -5.17 -6.51
C LEU A 174 -23.62 -5.12 -7.81
N HIS A 175 -23.43 -6.07 -8.73
CA HIS A 175 -24.21 -6.13 -9.96
C HIS A 175 -25.67 -6.55 -9.73
N GLY A 176 -25.93 -7.46 -8.78
CA GLY A 176 -27.29 -7.83 -8.38
C GLY A 176 -28.03 -6.71 -7.65
N ALA A 177 -27.34 -5.82 -6.94
CA ALA A 177 -27.93 -4.65 -6.31
C ALA A 177 -28.29 -3.55 -7.33
N GLN A 178 -27.49 -3.36 -8.39
CA GLN A 178 -27.82 -2.42 -9.46
C GLN A 178 -29.10 -2.82 -10.23
N GLN A 179 -29.32 -4.11 -10.47
CA GLN A 179 -30.56 -4.58 -11.14
C GLN A 179 -31.83 -4.36 -10.30
N ASN A 180 -31.71 -4.32 -8.97
CA ASN A 180 -32.86 -4.11 -8.07
C ASN A 180 -33.11 -2.63 -7.73
N ALA A 181 -32.18 -1.71 -8.04
CA ALA A 181 -32.35 -0.28 -7.82
C ALA A 181 -33.05 0.43 -8.99
N GLU A 182 -33.17 -0.23 -10.14
CA GLU A 182 -33.85 0.26 -11.35
C GLU A 182 -35.21 -0.42 -11.63
N ALA A 183 -35.73 -1.22 -10.67
CA ALA A 183 -37.03 -1.90 -10.76
C ALA A 183 -38.07 -1.25 -9.83
#